data_AF-A0AAU4R110-F1
#
_entry.id   AF-A0AAU4R110-F1
#
_cell.length_a   1.000
_cell.length_b   1.000
_cell.length_c   1.000
_cell.angle_alpha   90.00
_cell.angle_beta   90.00
_cell.angle_gamma   90.00
#
_symmetry.space_group_name_H-M   'P 1'
#
loop_
_entity.id
_entity.type
_entity.pdbx_description
1 polymer ?
#
loop_
_entity_poly.entity_id
_entity_poly.type
_entity_poly.pdbx_seq_one_letter_code
_entity_poly.pdbx_strand_id
1 'polypeptide(L)'
;MRNGGLRRAMVAAAALGSLLTALTTLTACGGAQHGAGSGGGRAAPTRPAATVDPTRIPGVGDRWQRRIPAESRQVVAVYGDGKNSPDATVALYTKRGSAWERMRSWPAHNGKKGWTTDHHEGDNRSPVGVFTLRDAGGVLKNPGSKLPYTRSAAFAAPRWWAKSYWHDFDYVIAIDYNRVKGTPPNDPTRPEGRHKGGSIWLHMDHGSGTSACVSLSGSAMEYLLRTLDPDRHPVVVMGDRGDLKRPH
;
A
#
# COMPACT_ATOMS: atom_id res chain seq x y z
N MET A 1 -64.64 -21.25 -4.75
CA MET A 1 -65.21 -20.49 -3.62
C MET A 1 -64.14 -19.50 -3.16
N ARG A 2 -64.16 -18.23 -3.61
CA ARG A 2 -64.52 -17.01 -2.84
C ARG A 2 -63.90 -17.01 -1.42
N ASN A 3 -63.23 -16.00 -0.87
CA ASN A 3 -62.92 -14.57 -1.13
C ASN A 3 -61.75 -14.28 -0.14
N GLY A 4 -60.86 -13.29 -0.24
CA GLY A 4 -60.94 -11.91 -0.73
C GLY A 4 -60.40 -10.99 0.39
N GLY A 5 -59.65 -9.93 0.05
CA GLY A 5 -59.28 -8.91 1.04
C GLY A 5 -57.98 -8.14 0.79
N LEU A 6 -57.93 -7.35 -0.29
CA LEU A 6 -56.96 -6.26 -0.51
C LEU A 6 -57.16 -5.13 0.51
N ARG A 7 -56.11 -4.36 0.80
CA ARG A 7 -56.15 -2.89 0.86
C ARG A 7 -54.79 -2.27 0.55
N ARG A 8 -54.82 -1.30 -0.37
CA ARG A 8 -53.70 -0.56 -0.98
C ARG A 8 -53.40 0.74 -0.21
N ALA A 9 -52.12 1.13 -0.28
CA ALA A 9 -51.51 2.44 -0.55
C ALA A 9 -51.97 3.74 0.18
N MET A 10 -51.01 4.58 0.62
CA MET A 10 -50.58 5.79 -0.11
C MET A 10 -49.47 6.56 0.64
N VAL A 11 -48.68 7.28 -0.16
CA VAL A 11 -47.52 8.15 0.16
C VAL A 11 -47.99 9.55 0.58
N ALA A 12 -47.26 10.24 1.45
CA ALA A 12 -47.23 11.71 1.46
C ALA A 12 -45.86 12.24 1.94
N ALA A 13 -45.23 13.04 1.10
CA ALA A 13 -44.11 13.91 1.42
C ALA A 13 -44.64 15.29 1.82
N ALA A 14 -43.95 16.00 2.72
CA ALA A 14 -44.16 17.42 2.95
C ALA A 14 -42.79 18.10 3.14
N ALA A 15 -42.47 18.97 2.18
CA ALA A 15 -41.43 19.97 2.24
C ALA A 15 -41.97 21.23 2.95
N LEU A 16 -41.09 21.95 3.65
CA LEU A 16 -41.33 23.34 4.07
C LEU A 16 -40.06 24.14 3.80
N GLY A 17 -40.22 25.19 2.99
CA GLY A 17 -39.17 26.09 2.55
C GLY A 17 -38.99 27.31 3.43
N SER A 18 -37.76 27.82 3.36
CA SER A 18 -37.35 29.22 3.12
C SER A 18 -37.99 30.38 3.91
N LEU A 19 -37.14 31.16 4.60
CA LEU A 19 -37.24 32.62 4.59
C LEU A 19 -35.85 33.30 4.58
N LEU A 20 -35.72 34.29 3.70
CA LEU A 20 -34.56 35.17 3.41
C LEU A 20 -34.33 36.23 4.50
N THR A 21 -33.07 36.70 4.64
CA THR A 21 -32.62 38.12 4.55
C THR A 21 -31.08 38.15 4.65
N ALA A 22 -30.33 38.45 3.56
CA ALA A 22 -29.75 39.75 3.18
C ALA A 22 -28.82 40.36 4.26
N LEU A 23 -27.49 40.21 4.16
CA LEU A 23 -26.50 41.08 3.48
C LEU A 23 -26.31 42.46 4.15
N THR A 24 -25.15 42.70 4.79
CA THR A 24 -24.14 43.73 4.43
C THR A 24 -23.10 44.00 5.53
N THR A 25 -21.93 44.39 5.03
CA THR A 25 -20.61 44.70 5.59
C THR A 25 -20.54 45.72 6.72
N LEU A 26 -19.47 45.72 7.53
CA LEU A 26 -18.43 46.79 7.56
C LEU A 26 -17.39 46.58 8.68
N THR A 27 -16.15 46.83 8.28
CA THR A 27 -14.92 47.15 9.02
C THR A 27 -15.05 47.65 10.47
N ALA A 28 -14.21 47.11 11.34
CA ALA A 28 -13.72 47.81 12.53
C ALA A 28 -12.19 47.69 12.60
N CYS A 29 -11.51 48.79 12.23
CA CYS A 29 -10.15 49.10 12.65
C CYS A 29 -10.23 49.95 13.93
N GLY A 30 -9.31 49.71 14.85
CA GLY A 30 -9.11 50.49 16.08
C GLY A 30 -8.77 49.54 17.23
N GLY A 31 -7.74 49.72 18.03
CA GLY A 31 -6.74 50.77 18.19
C GLY A 31 -5.96 50.37 19.45
N ALA A 32 -4.66 50.61 19.46
CA ALA A 32 -3.74 50.20 20.53
C ALA A 32 -3.98 50.96 21.84
N GLN A 33 -3.79 50.31 23.00
CA GLN A 33 -2.93 50.85 24.06
C GLN A 33 -2.53 49.84 25.17
N HIS A 34 -1.22 49.81 25.43
CA HIS A 34 -0.43 49.46 26.62
C HIS A 34 -0.88 48.39 27.65
N GLY A 35 -0.08 47.32 27.72
CA GLY A 35 0.13 46.52 28.93
C GLY A 35 1.57 45.99 28.94
N ALA A 36 2.43 46.61 29.74
CA ALA A 36 3.79 46.14 29.98
C ALA A 36 3.75 44.84 30.79
N GLY A 37 4.36 43.78 30.25
CA GLY A 37 4.55 42.51 30.92
C GLY A 37 5.77 41.81 30.34
N SER A 38 6.93 42.02 30.95
CA SER A 38 8.17 41.35 30.62
C SER A 38 8.08 39.86 31.00
N GLY A 39 7.68 39.02 30.05
CA GLY A 39 7.78 37.57 30.12
C GLY A 39 8.73 37.08 29.04
N GLY A 40 9.97 36.76 29.43
CA GLY A 40 10.99 36.18 28.54
C GLY A 40 10.56 34.80 28.03
N GLY A 41 9.76 34.77 26.96
CA GLY A 41 9.44 33.58 26.20
C GLY A 41 10.65 33.18 25.35
N ARG A 42 11.47 32.29 25.87
CA ARG A 42 12.53 31.62 25.13
C ARG A 42 11.88 30.91 23.93
N ALA A 43 12.02 31.48 22.73
CA ALA A 43 11.55 30.86 21.50
C ALA A 43 12.16 29.44 21.43
N ALA A 44 11.29 28.43 21.47
CA ALA A 44 11.72 27.06 21.24
C ALA A 44 12.37 27.01 19.85
N PRO A 45 13.57 26.43 19.69
CA PRO A 45 14.18 26.34 18.38
C PRO A 45 13.25 25.51 17.49
N THR A 46 12.72 26.13 16.44
CA THR A 46 12.03 25.45 15.36
C THR A 46 13.00 24.42 14.81
N ARG A 47 12.80 23.15 15.15
CA ARG A 47 13.66 22.06 14.68
C ARG A 47 13.69 22.15 13.16
N PRO A 48 14.86 22.30 12.51
CA PRO A 48 14.90 22.32 11.06
C PRO A 48 14.16 21.09 10.54
N ALA A 49 13.24 21.29 9.59
CA ALA A 49 12.64 20.18 8.88
C ALA A 49 13.81 19.32 8.38
N ALA A 50 13.90 18.08 8.87
CA ALA A 50 15.01 17.21 8.53
C ALA A 50 15.11 17.15 7.00
N THR A 51 16.24 17.60 6.46
CA THR A 51 16.50 17.55 5.03
C THR A 51 16.42 16.08 4.63
N VAL A 52 15.46 15.76 3.75
CA VAL A 52 15.32 14.40 3.24
C VAL A 52 16.54 14.15 2.37
N ASP A 53 17.41 13.24 2.79
CA ASP A 53 18.54 12.78 1.97
C ASP A 53 17.97 12.16 0.68
N PRO A 54 18.15 12.80 -0.48
CA PRO A 54 17.56 12.32 -1.73
C PRO A 54 18.20 11.01 -2.18
N THR A 55 19.37 10.64 -1.67
CA THR A 55 20.06 9.39 -2.03
C THR A 55 19.48 8.17 -1.33
N ARG A 56 18.49 8.37 -0.44
CA ARG A 56 17.88 7.34 0.40
C ARG A 56 16.38 7.24 0.19
N ILE A 57 15.85 6.03 0.35
CA ILE A 57 14.40 5.84 0.42
C ILE A 57 13.86 6.44 1.74
N PRO A 58 12.96 7.43 1.71
CA PRO A 58 12.49 8.09 2.93
C PRO A 58 11.84 7.13 3.93
N GLY A 59 12.16 7.26 5.22
CA GLY A 59 11.57 6.42 6.27
C GLY A 59 12.09 4.98 6.33
N VAL A 60 13.10 4.65 5.52
CA VAL A 60 13.82 3.38 5.58
C VAL A 60 15.19 3.63 6.23
N GLY A 61 15.42 2.97 7.35
CA GLY A 61 16.63 3.05 8.15
C GLY A 61 17.80 2.29 7.55
N ASP A 62 18.98 2.56 8.10
CA ASP A 62 20.28 2.06 7.69
C ASP A 62 20.35 0.57 7.41
N ARG A 63 19.77 -0.24 8.30
CA ARG A 63 19.71 -1.70 8.18
C ARG A 63 19.12 -2.14 6.84
N TRP A 64 18.02 -1.52 6.43
CA TRP A 64 17.28 -1.89 5.23
C TRP A 64 17.81 -1.19 3.98
N GLN A 65 18.26 0.06 4.10
CA GLN A 65 18.91 0.78 2.99
C GLN A 65 20.11 0.00 2.44
N ARG A 66 20.96 -0.54 3.31
CA ARG A 66 22.12 -1.36 2.91
C ARG A 66 21.74 -2.67 2.21
N ARG A 67 20.52 -3.16 2.40
CA ARG A 67 20.00 -4.37 1.74
C ARG A 67 19.36 -4.09 0.38
N ILE A 68 19.09 -2.81 0.05
CA ILE A 68 18.71 -2.43 -1.31
C ILE A 68 19.95 -2.57 -2.20
N PRO A 69 19.93 -3.42 -3.24
CA PRO A 69 21.08 -3.59 -4.11
C PRO A 69 21.51 -2.28 -4.77
N ALA A 70 22.81 -2.04 -4.91
CA ALA A 70 23.35 -0.77 -5.39
C ALA A 70 22.97 -0.47 -6.85
N GLU A 71 22.81 -1.53 -7.64
CA GLU A 71 22.36 -1.53 -9.03
C GLU A 71 20.86 -1.24 -9.17
N SER A 72 20.07 -1.37 -8.09
CA SER A 72 18.64 -1.12 -8.14
C SER A 72 18.34 0.32 -8.52
N ARG A 73 17.49 0.49 -9.52
CA ARG A 73 16.99 1.78 -10.00
C ARG A 73 15.49 1.94 -9.77
N GLN A 74 14.81 0.94 -9.21
CA GLN A 74 13.39 0.98 -8.87
C GLN A 74 13.15 0.30 -7.53
N VAL A 75 12.48 1.01 -6.62
CA VAL A 75 12.10 0.49 -5.30
C VAL A 75 10.61 0.66 -5.10
N VAL A 76 9.91 -0.44 -4.84
CA VAL A 76 8.56 -0.42 -4.28
C VAL A 76 8.72 -0.41 -2.75
N ALA A 77 8.38 0.69 -2.10
CA ALA A 77 8.41 0.77 -0.65
C ALA A 77 7.00 0.55 -0.08
N VAL A 78 6.84 -0.45 0.77
CA VAL A 78 5.58 -0.74 1.48
C VAL A 78 5.74 -0.35 2.93
N TYR A 79 5.03 0.69 3.34
CA TYR A 79 5.04 1.19 4.71
C TYR A 79 3.76 0.77 5.42
N GLY A 80 3.84 -0.26 6.26
CA GLY A 80 2.75 -0.64 7.15
C GLY A 80 2.57 0.38 8.27
N ASP A 81 1.33 0.70 8.61
CA ASP A 81 1.02 1.74 9.60
C ASP A 81 1.46 1.35 11.02
N GLY A 82 1.52 0.06 11.33
CA GLY A 82 2.07 -0.46 12.57
C GLY A 82 2.27 -1.97 12.56
N LYS A 83 3.02 -2.47 13.54
CA LYS A 83 3.40 -3.90 13.66
C LYS A 83 2.22 -4.89 13.59
N ASN A 84 1.04 -4.47 14.03
CA ASN A 84 -0.17 -5.29 14.06
C ASN A 84 -1.31 -4.73 13.18
N SER A 85 -1.04 -3.72 12.35
CA SER A 85 -2.03 -3.10 11.47
C SER A 85 -2.12 -3.85 10.14
N PRO A 86 -3.32 -4.08 9.58
CA PRO A 86 -3.47 -4.55 8.21
C PRO A 86 -3.24 -3.45 7.16
N ASP A 87 -3.17 -2.19 7.58
CA ASP A 87 -3.12 -1.04 6.66
C ASP A 87 -1.70 -0.65 6.32
N ALA A 88 -1.48 -0.31 5.04
CA ALA A 88 -0.21 0.11 4.51
C ALA A 88 -0.33 1.19 3.44
N THR A 89 0.79 1.83 3.15
CA THR A 89 0.97 2.66 1.96
C THR A 89 2.08 2.08 1.10
N VAL A 90 1.81 1.88 -0.20
CA VAL A 90 2.84 1.52 -1.18
C VAL A 90 3.27 2.77 -1.93
N ALA A 91 4.56 2.94 -2.15
CA ALA A 91 5.10 3.99 -3.01
C ALA A 91 6.16 3.44 -3.95
N LEU A 92 6.11 3.84 -5.23
CA LEU A 92 7.15 3.53 -6.20
C LEU A 92 8.18 4.67 -6.23
N TYR A 93 9.45 4.32 -6.06
CA TYR A 93 10.59 5.20 -6.24
C TYR A 93 11.41 4.77 -7.45
N THR A 94 11.92 5.74 -8.19
CA THR A 94 12.84 5.54 -9.31
C THR A 94 14.09 6.36 -9.10
N LYS A 95 15.25 5.77 -9.35
CA LYS A 95 16.54 6.45 -9.21
C LYS A 95 16.83 7.29 -10.46
N ARG A 96 17.10 8.60 -10.27
CA ARG A 96 17.61 9.53 -11.28
C ARG A 96 18.96 10.07 -10.80
N GLY A 97 20.03 9.73 -11.53
CA GLY A 97 21.39 9.94 -11.03
C GLY A 97 21.61 9.16 -9.73
N SER A 98 21.96 9.87 -8.66
CA SER A 98 22.08 9.32 -7.29
C SER A 98 20.78 9.46 -6.47
N ALA A 99 19.83 10.28 -6.90
CA ALA A 99 18.63 10.61 -6.14
C ALA A 99 17.47 9.65 -6.42
N TRP A 100 16.68 9.34 -5.39
CA TRP A 100 15.42 8.63 -5.49
C TRP A 100 14.26 9.61 -5.61
N GLU A 101 13.51 9.49 -6.69
CA GLU A 101 12.29 10.25 -6.92
C GLU A 101 11.06 9.37 -6.65
N ARG A 102 10.11 9.87 -5.87
CA ARG A 102 8.81 9.19 -5.68
C ARG A 102 7.94 9.44 -6.89
N MET A 103 7.59 8.38 -7.61
CA MET A 103 6.75 8.45 -8.80
C MET A 103 5.27 8.54 -8.42
N ARG A 104 4.79 7.61 -7.59
CA ARG A 104 3.39 7.50 -7.16
C ARG A 104 3.28 6.79 -5.80
N SER A 105 2.14 6.93 -5.14
CA SER A 105 1.79 6.21 -3.93
C SER A 105 0.32 5.84 -3.87
N TRP A 106 0.00 4.74 -3.20
CA TRP A 106 -1.35 4.19 -3.09
C TRP A 106 -1.60 3.64 -1.69
N PRO A 107 -2.86 3.69 -1.20
CA PRO A 107 -3.28 2.86 -0.07
C PRO A 107 -3.15 1.38 -0.45
N ALA A 108 -2.89 0.54 0.54
CA ALA A 108 -2.71 -0.89 0.39
C ALA A 108 -3.10 -1.61 1.69
N HIS A 109 -3.30 -2.92 1.60
CA HIS A 109 -3.36 -3.77 2.79
C HIS A 109 -2.20 -4.76 2.81
N ASN A 110 -1.77 -5.15 3.99
CA ASN A 110 -0.79 -6.20 4.25
C ASN A 110 -1.45 -7.35 5.04
N GLY A 111 -0.64 -8.29 5.54
CA GLY A 111 -1.14 -9.39 6.38
C GLY A 111 -2.03 -8.88 7.50
N LYS A 112 -3.18 -9.52 7.71
CA LYS A 112 -4.22 -9.04 8.64
C LYS A 112 -3.78 -8.96 10.11
N LYS A 113 -2.69 -9.65 10.49
CA LYS A 113 -2.05 -9.53 11.81
C LYS A 113 -0.81 -8.62 11.81
N GLY A 114 -0.59 -7.89 10.73
CA GLY A 114 0.51 -6.95 10.55
C GLY A 114 1.78 -7.59 10.00
N TRP A 115 2.90 -7.27 10.63
CA TRP A 115 4.25 -7.50 10.10
C TRP A 115 5.09 -8.37 11.04
N THR A 116 6.05 -9.09 10.48
CA THR A 116 7.02 -9.88 11.26
C THR A 116 8.36 -10.00 10.55
N THR A 117 9.45 -9.99 11.31
CA THR A 117 10.79 -10.35 10.82
C THR A 117 11.04 -11.86 10.85
N ASP A 118 10.13 -12.62 11.47
CA ASP A 118 10.18 -14.07 11.62
C ASP A 118 8.87 -14.68 11.09
N HIS A 119 8.73 -14.63 9.76
CA HIS A 119 7.51 -15.09 9.09
C HIS A 119 7.45 -16.61 9.01
N HIS A 120 6.24 -17.13 9.19
CA HIS A 120 5.86 -18.53 9.14
C HIS A 120 4.54 -18.74 8.41
N GLU A 121 4.40 -19.88 7.75
CA GLU A 121 3.16 -20.24 7.06
C GLU A 121 1.95 -20.15 8.02
N GLY A 122 0.91 -19.44 7.60
CA GLY A 122 -0.32 -19.30 8.38
C GLY A 122 -0.25 -18.31 9.57
N ASP A 123 0.86 -17.62 9.80
CA ASP A 123 0.97 -16.61 10.86
C ASP A 123 0.10 -15.37 10.63
N ASN A 124 -0.40 -15.21 9.40
CA ASN A 124 -1.22 -14.10 8.92
C ASN A 124 -0.51 -12.73 8.95
N ARG A 125 0.82 -12.73 8.85
CA ARG A 125 1.69 -11.54 8.87
C ARG A 125 2.52 -11.44 7.59
N SER A 126 2.75 -10.21 7.14
CA SER A 126 3.67 -9.96 6.03
C SER A 126 5.12 -9.99 6.51
N PRO A 127 6.06 -10.58 5.74
CA PRO A 127 7.47 -10.57 6.08
C PRO A 127 8.05 -9.16 5.95
N VAL A 128 8.86 -8.75 6.93
CA VAL A 128 9.65 -7.53 6.87
C VAL A 128 10.97 -7.83 6.16
N GLY A 129 11.31 -7.05 5.12
CA GLY A 129 12.56 -7.26 4.42
C GLY A 129 12.74 -6.45 3.13
N VAL A 130 13.82 -6.79 2.42
CA VAL A 130 14.08 -6.34 1.05
C VAL A 130 14.13 -7.58 0.17
N PHE A 131 13.31 -7.60 -0.88
CA PHE A 131 13.16 -8.73 -1.80
C PHE A 131 13.17 -8.24 -3.24
N THR A 132 13.66 -9.06 -4.17
CA THR A 132 13.60 -8.73 -5.59
C THR A 132 12.19 -8.92 -6.13
N LEU A 133 11.86 -8.16 -7.19
CA LEU A 133 10.64 -8.31 -7.98
C LEU A 133 11.07 -8.68 -9.40
N ARG A 134 10.82 -9.91 -9.83
CA ARG A 134 11.32 -10.40 -11.13
C ARG A 134 10.24 -10.97 -12.02
N ASP A 135 9.18 -11.50 -11.42
CA ASP A 135 8.19 -12.29 -12.13
C ASP A 135 6.78 -11.73 -11.88
N ALA A 136 5.97 -11.71 -12.92
CA ALA A 136 4.58 -11.28 -12.89
C ALA A 136 3.66 -12.32 -13.52
N GLY A 137 2.36 -12.18 -13.29
CA GLY A 137 1.37 -13.09 -13.86
C GLY A 137 -0.04 -12.78 -13.39
N GLY A 138 -0.93 -13.75 -13.60
CA GLY A 138 -2.31 -13.68 -13.15
C GLY A 138 -3.28 -14.38 -14.11
N VAL A 139 -4.57 -14.30 -13.79
CA VAL A 139 -5.65 -14.85 -14.62
C VAL A 139 -5.82 -14.01 -15.91
N LEU A 140 -5.69 -12.70 -15.78
CA LEU A 140 -5.93 -11.77 -16.88
C LEU A 140 -4.76 -11.71 -17.87
N LYS A 141 -5.05 -11.22 -19.07
CA LYS A 141 -4.04 -11.00 -20.11
C LYS A 141 -3.02 -9.97 -19.61
N ASN A 142 -1.77 -10.14 -20.03
CA ASN A 142 -0.71 -9.18 -19.77
C ASN A 142 -1.16 -7.74 -20.14
N PRO A 143 -1.21 -6.79 -19.18
CA PRO A 143 -1.68 -5.42 -19.41
C PRO A 143 -0.61 -4.50 -20.02
N GLY A 144 0.48 -5.05 -20.56
CA GLY A 144 1.67 -4.30 -21.02
C GLY A 144 2.83 -4.35 -20.03
N SER A 145 2.91 -5.43 -19.24
CA SER A 145 3.97 -5.66 -18.27
C SER A 145 5.33 -5.81 -18.94
N LYS A 146 6.33 -5.15 -18.36
CA LYS A 146 7.73 -5.31 -18.74
C LYS A 146 8.42 -6.46 -18.01
N LEU A 147 7.92 -6.85 -16.84
CA LEU A 147 8.35 -8.07 -16.18
C LEU A 147 7.88 -9.29 -17.00
N PRO A 148 8.63 -10.40 -17.01
CA PRO A 148 8.13 -11.69 -17.48
C PRO A 148 6.74 -11.98 -16.90
N TYR A 149 5.75 -12.21 -17.78
CA TYR A 149 4.35 -12.33 -17.37
C TYR A 149 3.78 -13.70 -17.74
N THR A 150 3.41 -14.50 -16.73
CA THR A 150 2.72 -15.79 -16.93
C THR A 150 1.23 -15.63 -16.77
N ARG A 151 0.46 -15.82 -17.85
CA ARG A 151 -1.00 -15.91 -17.78
C ARG A 151 -1.43 -17.35 -17.57
N SER A 152 -2.22 -17.62 -16.54
CA SER A 152 -2.79 -18.96 -16.33
C SER A 152 -4.08 -18.92 -15.52
N ALA A 153 -5.03 -19.80 -15.83
CA ALA A 153 -6.22 -20.00 -15.01
C ALA A 153 -5.87 -20.60 -13.63
N ALA A 154 -4.69 -21.20 -13.47
CA ALA A 154 -4.22 -21.76 -12.20
C ALA A 154 -3.98 -20.70 -11.10
N PHE A 155 -3.96 -19.40 -11.47
CA PHE A 155 -3.96 -18.30 -10.50
C PHE A 155 -5.32 -18.08 -9.84
N ALA A 156 -6.42 -18.55 -10.44
CA ALA A 156 -7.75 -18.17 -10.02
C ALA A 156 -8.01 -18.54 -8.55
N ALA A 157 -8.48 -17.55 -7.78
CA ALA A 157 -8.93 -17.79 -6.42
C ALA A 157 -10.06 -18.85 -6.43
N PRO A 158 -10.06 -19.79 -5.46
CA PRO A 158 -11.07 -20.83 -5.37
C PRO A 158 -12.49 -20.23 -5.26
N ARG A 159 -13.45 -20.82 -5.97
CA ARG A 159 -14.83 -20.31 -6.02
C ARG A 159 -15.60 -20.46 -4.70
N TRP A 160 -15.09 -21.25 -3.76
CA TRP A 160 -15.62 -21.37 -2.40
C TRP A 160 -15.17 -20.22 -1.48
N TRP A 161 -14.24 -19.36 -1.90
CA TRP A 161 -13.92 -18.11 -1.20
C TRP A 161 -15.07 -17.11 -1.36
N ALA A 162 -15.17 -16.16 -0.42
CA ALA A 162 -16.11 -15.05 -0.57
C ALA A 162 -15.85 -14.30 -1.89
N LYS A 163 -16.92 -13.80 -2.51
CA LYS A 163 -16.86 -13.20 -3.86
C LYS A 163 -15.87 -12.05 -3.98
N SER A 164 -15.64 -11.31 -2.89
CA SER A 164 -14.66 -10.22 -2.84
C SER A 164 -13.23 -10.67 -3.18
N TYR A 165 -12.89 -11.94 -2.95
CA TYR A 165 -11.55 -12.48 -3.19
C TYR A 165 -11.37 -13.10 -4.58
N TRP A 166 -12.42 -13.19 -5.39
CA TRP A 166 -12.38 -13.92 -6.66
C TRP A 166 -11.43 -13.32 -7.69
N HIS A 167 -11.03 -12.07 -7.48
CA HIS A 167 -10.18 -11.27 -8.36
C HIS A 167 -8.82 -10.95 -7.77
N ASP A 168 -8.47 -11.46 -6.59
CA ASP A 168 -7.20 -11.18 -5.90
C ASP A 168 -6.01 -11.38 -6.83
N PHE A 169 -6.03 -12.46 -7.61
CA PHE A 169 -4.92 -12.91 -8.45
C PHE A 169 -5.16 -12.68 -9.95
N ASP A 170 -6.04 -11.74 -10.29
CA ASP A 170 -6.21 -11.29 -11.68
C ASP A 170 -4.88 -10.71 -12.23
N TYR A 171 -4.16 -9.99 -11.37
CA TYR A 171 -2.78 -9.54 -11.56
C TYR A 171 -1.94 -9.81 -10.31
N VAL A 172 -0.73 -10.30 -10.52
CA VAL A 172 0.25 -10.67 -9.49
C VAL A 172 1.64 -10.18 -9.90
N ILE A 173 2.38 -9.63 -8.94
CA ILE A 173 3.84 -9.47 -9.01
C ILE A 173 4.45 -10.27 -7.87
N ALA A 174 5.35 -11.20 -8.18
CA ALA A 174 5.98 -12.04 -7.19
C ALA A 174 6.98 -11.26 -6.33
N ILE A 175 6.85 -11.38 -5.01
CA ILE A 175 7.88 -10.97 -4.05
C ILE A 175 8.77 -12.19 -3.84
N ASP A 176 10.07 -12.05 -4.10
CA ASP A 176 11.04 -13.15 -4.02
C ASP A 176 11.39 -13.57 -2.58
N TYR A 177 10.37 -13.85 -1.77
CA TYR A 177 10.44 -14.43 -0.44
C TYR A 177 10.22 -15.95 -0.54
N ASN A 178 11.22 -16.75 -0.12
CA ASN A 178 11.20 -18.22 -0.12
C ASN A 178 10.61 -18.83 -1.41
N ARG A 179 11.11 -18.42 -2.57
CA ARG A 179 10.74 -18.95 -3.89
C ARG A 179 11.95 -19.04 -4.81
N VAL A 180 11.83 -19.80 -5.89
CA VAL A 180 12.79 -19.79 -6.99
C VAL A 180 12.56 -18.53 -7.81
N LYS A 181 13.60 -17.73 -8.02
CA LYS A 181 13.54 -16.47 -8.78
C LYS A 181 13.57 -16.77 -10.27
N GLY A 182 12.82 -16.03 -11.08
CA GLY A 182 12.79 -16.25 -12.54
C GLY A 182 11.86 -17.38 -12.98
N THR A 183 11.07 -17.94 -12.05
CA THR A 183 10.00 -18.91 -12.37
C THR A 183 8.64 -18.24 -12.27
N PRO A 184 7.57 -18.79 -12.87
CA PRO A 184 6.23 -18.21 -12.76
C PRO A 184 5.82 -17.93 -11.30
N PRO A 185 5.03 -16.87 -11.02
CA PRO A 185 4.61 -16.56 -9.65
C PRO A 185 3.90 -17.71 -8.91
N ASN A 186 3.20 -18.58 -9.63
CA ASN A 186 2.50 -19.76 -9.09
C ASN A 186 3.37 -21.03 -8.97
N ASP A 187 4.70 -20.94 -9.18
CA ASP A 187 5.62 -22.02 -8.85
C ASP A 187 5.55 -22.33 -7.33
N PRO A 188 5.24 -23.58 -6.94
CA PRO A 188 5.03 -23.95 -5.54
C PRO A 188 6.34 -24.19 -4.77
N THR A 189 7.50 -24.17 -5.43
CA THR A 189 8.79 -24.52 -4.83
C THR A 189 9.16 -23.55 -3.70
N ARG A 190 9.56 -24.10 -2.54
CA ARG A 190 9.97 -23.36 -1.33
C ARG A 190 11.35 -23.83 -0.86
N PRO A 191 12.44 -23.18 -1.29
CA PRO A 191 13.81 -23.60 -0.94
C PRO A 191 14.11 -23.67 0.56
N GLU A 192 13.49 -22.80 1.36
CA GLU A 192 13.63 -22.76 2.82
C GLU A 192 12.54 -23.61 3.53
N GLY A 193 11.83 -24.46 2.79
CA GLY A 193 10.79 -25.33 3.30
C GLY A 193 9.43 -24.66 3.46
N ARG A 194 8.38 -25.49 3.60
CA ARG A 194 6.99 -25.01 3.67
C ARG A 194 6.69 -24.21 4.94
N HIS A 195 7.33 -24.55 6.06
CA HIS A 195 7.10 -23.89 7.35
C HIS A 195 7.44 -22.39 7.31
N LYS A 196 8.43 -21.99 6.50
CA LYS A 196 8.86 -20.59 6.36
C LYS A 196 7.84 -19.70 5.63
N GLY A 197 6.82 -20.30 5.01
CA GLY A 197 5.84 -19.62 4.18
C GLY A 197 6.34 -19.29 2.78
N GLY A 198 5.47 -18.79 1.90
CA GLY A 198 5.82 -18.33 0.56
C GLY A 198 4.58 -17.91 -0.24
N SER A 199 4.65 -17.86 -1.57
CA SER A 199 3.56 -17.26 -2.39
C SER A 199 3.19 -15.84 -1.95
N ILE A 200 4.20 -15.05 -1.54
CA ILE A 200 3.99 -13.66 -1.13
C ILE A 200 3.99 -12.79 -2.39
N TRP A 201 2.90 -12.08 -2.62
CA TRP A 201 2.68 -11.34 -3.86
C TRP A 201 2.24 -9.90 -3.60
N LEU A 202 2.49 -9.01 -4.57
CA LEU A 202 1.65 -7.84 -4.78
C LEU A 202 0.46 -8.28 -5.63
N HIS A 203 -0.78 -8.00 -5.20
CA HIS A 203 -1.97 -8.45 -5.92
C HIS A 203 -3.16 -7.48 -5.80
N MET A 204 -4.28 -7.82 -6.44
CA MET A 204 -5.48 -6.96 -6.48
C MET A 204 -6.15 -6.88 -5.10
N ASP A 205 -6.57 -5.68 -4.72
CA ASP A 205 -7.19 -5.43 -3.42
C ASP A 205 -8.65 -5.89 -3.33
N HIS A 206 -8.95 -6.54 -2.21
CA HIS A 206 -10.28 -7.02 -1.83
C HIS A 206 -10.86 -6.27 -0.62
N GLY A 207 -10.22 -5.18 -0.19
CA GLY A 207 -10.73 -4.25 0.83
C GLY A 207 -10.47 -4.65 2.28
N SER A 208 -9.55 -5.59 2.56
CA SER A 208 -9.14 -5.93 3.93
C SER A 208 -7.76 -6.58 3.97
N GLY A 209 -7.22 -6.80 5.17
CA GLY A 209 -5.94 -7.47 5.38
C GLY A 209 -5.85 -8.85 4.70
N THR A 210 -4.66 -9.15 4.18
CA THR A 210 -4.36 -10.39 3.46
C THR A 210 -3.91 -11.51 4.43
N SER A 211 -3.59 -12.70 3.91
CA SER A 211 -2.86 -13.70 4.70
C SER A 211 -1.38 -13.37 4.88
N ALA A 212 -0.73 -12.64 3.98
CA ALA A 212 0.67 -12.21 4.09
C ALA A 212 1.12 -11.32 2.91
N CYS A 213 0.42 -11.40 1.78
CA CYS A 213 0.61 -10.56 0.61
C CYS A 213 0.41 -9.06 0.90
N VAL A 214 0.73 -8.24 -0.10
CA VAL A 214 0.37 -6.82 -0.12
C VAL A 214 -0.63 -6.59 -1.25
N SER A 215 -1.79 -6.05 -0.94
CA SER A 215 -2.85 -5.84 -1.91
C SER A 215 -3.01 -4.37 -2.28
N LEU A 216 -3.32 -4.11 -3.55
CA LEU A 216 -3.34 -2.79 -4.19
C LEU A 216 -4.52 -2.66 -5.14
N SER A 217 -5.00 -1.44 -5.38
CA SER A 217 -6.05 -1.24 -6.39
C SER A 217 -5.61 -1.75 -7.77
N GLY A 218 -6.58 -2.14 -8.61
CA GLY A 218 -6.28 -2.61 -9.96
C GLY A 218 -5.48 -1.61 -10.80
N SER A 219 -5.79 -0.32 -10.69
CA SER A 219 -5.04 0.73 -11.38
C SER A 219 -3.60 0.88 -10.87
N ALA A 220 -3.34 0.63 -9.59
CA ALA A 220 -2.00 0.58 -9.04
C ALA A 220 -1.23 -0.64 -9.56
N MET A 221 -1.85 -1.82 -9.57
CA MET A 221 -1.25 -3.04 -10.11
C MET A 221 -0.89 -2.90 -11.59
N GLU A 222 -1.80 -2.38 -12.41
CA GLU A 222 -1.51 -2.12 -13.83
C GLU A 222 -0.37 -1.12 -14.02
N TYR A 223 -0.34 -0.05 -13.22
CA TYR A 223 0.74 0.93 -13.28
C TYR A 223 2.08 0.30 -12.93
N LEU A 224 2.15 -0.48 -11.85
CA LEU A 224 3.37 -1.20 -11.47
C LEU A 224 3.82 -2.16 -12.57
N LEU A 225 2.90 -2.97 -13.11
CA LEU A 225 3.22 -3.94 -14.17
C LEU A 225 3.83 -3.25 -15.40
N ARG A 226 3.26 -2.13 -15.85
CA ARG A 226 3.75 -1.36 -17.00
C ARG A 226 5.04 -0.58 -16.73
N THR A 227 5.44 -0.42 -15.46
CA THR A 227 6.53 0.47 -15.06
C THR A 227 7.76 -0.27 -14.55
N LEU A 228 7.58 -1.34 -13.75
CA LEU A 228 8.67 -2.13 -13.20
C LEU A 228 9.39 -2.86 -14.34
N ASP A 229 10.68 -2.63 -14.43
CA ASP A 229 11.49 -2.98 -15.59
C ASP A 229 12.64 -3.88 -15.11
N PRO A 230 12.75 -5.13 -15.60
CA PRO A 230 13.73 -6.09 -15.08
C PRO A 230 15.18 -5.59 -15.20
N ASP A 231 15.48 -4.79 -16.22
CA ASP A 231 16.81 -4.19 -16.46
C ASP A 231 17.13 -3.07 -15.46
N ARG A 232 16.13 -2.60 -14.71
CA ARG A 232 16.27 -1.60 -13.65
C ARG A 232 16.33 -2.22 -12.26
N HIS A 233 16.42 -3.55 -12.20
CA HIS A 233 16.56 -4.36 -10.99
C HIS A 233 15.59 -3.95 -9.87
N PRO A 234 14.27 -4.10 -10.09
CA PRO A 234 13.27 -3.64 -9.15
C PRO A 234 13.29 -4.50 -7.89
N VAL A 235 13.19 -3.85 -6.73
CA VAL A 235 13.07 -4.49 -5.43
C VAL A 235 11.87 -3.94 -4.67
N VAL A 236 11.37 -4.71 -3.71
CA VAL A 236 10.46 -4.23 -2.68
C VAL A 236 11.21 -4.12 -1.36
N VAL A 237 11.02 -3.01 -0.65
CA VAL A 237 11.34 -2.88 0.78
C VAL A 237 10.02 -2.76 1.52
N MET A 238 9.76 -3.66 2.47
CA MET A 238 8.45 -3.76 3.10
C MET A 238 8.55 -4.05 4.59
N GLY A 239 7.68 -3.42 5.37
CA GLY A 239 7.62 -3.56 6.83
C GLY A 239 6.69 -2.53 7.47
N ASP A 240 6.40 -2.69 8.76
CA ASP A 240 5.79 -1.59 9.50
C ASP A 240 6.80 -0.44 9.68
N ARG A 241 6.28 0.79 9.83
CA ARG A 241 7.11 2.00 9.96
C ARG A 241 8.11 1.93 11.12
N GLY A 242 7.80 1.20 12.19
CA GLY A 242 8.72 1.01 13.31
C GLY A 242 9.92 0.19 12.87
N ASP A 243 9.68 -1.02 12.38
CA ASP A 243 10.75 -1.92 11.93
C ASP A 243 11.53 -1.38 10.72
N LEU A 244 10.88 -0.62 9.83
CA LEU A 244 11.57 0.03 8.72
C LEU A 244 12.51 1.16 9.16
N LYS A 245 12.21 1.87 10.25
CA LYS A 245 13.04 2.98 10.75
C LYS A 245 14.16 2.53 11.70
N ARG A 246 14.10 1.31 12.24
CA ARG A 246 15.08 0.84 13.22
C ARG A 246 16.52 0.94 12.65
N PRO A 247 17.46 1.53 13.41
CA PRO A 247 18.83 1.74 12.94
C PRO A 247 19.67 0.44 12.94
N HIS A 248 19.32 -0.56 13.77
CA HIS A 248 20.07 -1.80 13.96
C HIS A 248 19.12 -3.00 14.10
#